data_AF-A0A7J0A231-F1
#
_entry.id   AF-A0A7J0A231-F1
#
_cell.length_a   1.000
_cell.length_b   1.000
_cell.length_c   1.000
_cell.angle_alpha   90.00
_cell.angle_beta   90.00
_cell.angle_gamma   90.00
#
_symmetry.space_group_name_H-M   'P 1'
#
loop_
_entity.id
_entity.type
_entity.pdbx_description
1 polymer ?
#
loop_
_entity_poly.entity_id
_entity_poly.type
_entity_poly.pdbx_seq_one_letter_code
_entity_poly.pdbx_strand_id
1 'polypeptide(L)'
;MKNIAITTYRGLSLVSGSISIQQLFGFIRGNVYRDRIRRLREAMEEGDTVKADRMKKQLPYHTITATYIKERLACSLDTYQDIITLDCDDMPVEKLPEFRRLVNDCPDTRTIPSPHVCPGKQQI
;
A
#
# COMPACT_ATOMS: atom_id res chain seq x y z
N MET A 1 12.12 9.30 12.68
CA MET A 1 10.70 8.95 12.46
C MET A 1 10.16 8.41 13.76
N LYS A 2 8.97 8.87 14.22
CA LYS A 2 8.25 8.24 15.34
C LYS A 2 8.06 6.73 15.06
N ASN A 3 7.96 5.92 16.11
CA ASN A 3 7.56 4.51 16.00
C ASN A 3 6.07 4.45 15.65
N ILE A 4 5.75 4.47 14.36
CA ILE A 4 4.39 4.34 13.86
C ILE A 4 4.08 2.84 13.73
N ALA A 5 3.07 2.40 14.48
CA ALA A 5 2.55 1.04 14.44
C ALA A 5 1.45 0.93 13.39
N ILE A 6 1.48 -0.16 12.65
CA ILE A 6 0.54 -0.48 11.57
C ILE A 6 -0.17 -1.77 11.96
N THR A 7 -1.50 -1.72 11.99
CA THR A 7 -2.30 -2.91 12.30
C THR A 7 -2.25 -3.89 11.14
N THR A 8 -2.02 -5.16 11.44
CA THR A 8 -2.12 -6.25 10.46
C THR A 8 -3.39 -7.04 10.69
N TYR A 9 -3.94 -7.62 9.63
CA TYR A 9 -5.22 -8.32 9.68
C TYR A 9 -5.13 -9.75 9.13
N ARG A 10 -6.03 -10.61 9.61
CA ARG A 10 -6.44 -11.85 8.93
C ARG A 10 -7.71 -11.52 8.13
N GLY A 11 -7.64 -11.66 6.81
CA GLY A 11 -8.66 -11.11 5.93
C GLY A 11 -8.68 -9.57 6.00
N LEU A 12 -9.86 -8.97 6.00
CA LEU A 12 -10.02 -7.51 5.93
C LEU A 12 -10.39 -6.83 7.26
N SER A 13 -10.65 -7.60 8.33
CA SER A 13 -11.20 -7.04 9.57
C SER A 13 -10.52 -7.53 10.85
N LEU A 14 -10.27 -8.83 11.00
CA LEU A 14 -9.79 -9.38 12.27
C LEU A 14 -8.32 -9.02 12.49
N VAL A 15 -7.99 -8.36 13.60
CA VAL A 15 -6.62 -7.97 13.95
C VAL A 15 -5.78 -9.23 14.18
N SER A 16 -4.61 -9.29 13.54
CA SER A 16 -3.65 -10.39 13.66
C SER A 16 -2.34 -9.99 14.34
N GLY A 17 -2.12 -8.69 14.55
CA GLY A 17 -0.91 -8.15 15.16
C GLY A 17 -0.62 -6.73 14.70
N SER A 18 0.63 -6.31 14.88
CA SER A 18 1.12 -5.03 14.40
C SER A 18 2.55 -5.14 13.90
N ILE A 19 2.90 -4.26 12.96
CA ILE A 19 4.26 -4.08 12.44
C ILE A 19 4.63 -2.61 12.51
N SER A 20 5.92 -2.30 12.49
CA SER A 20 6.39 -0.93 12.31
C SER A 20 6.23 -0.46 10.86
N ILE A 21 6.11 0.85 10.67
CA ILE A 21 6.15 1.46 9.34
C ILE A 21 7.43 1.12 8.55
N GLN A 22 8.57 0.95 9.24
CA GLN A 22 9.83 0.54 8.61
C GLN A 22 9.76 -0.89 8.07
N GLN A 23 9.14 -1.82 8.81
CA GLN A 23 8.92 -3.18 8.33
C GLN A 23 7.99 -3.19 7.11
N LEU A 24 6.91 -2.40 7.12
CA LEU A 24 6.04 -2.27 5.95
C LEU A 24 6.82 -1.77 4.72
N PHE A 25 7.68 -0.76 4.88
CA PHE A 25 8.52 -0.26 3.79
C PHE A 25 9.49 -1.34 3.29
N GLY A 26 10.04 -2.14 4.20
CA GLY A 26 10.84 -3.31 3.87
C GLY A 26 10.07 -4.34 3.06
N PHE A 27 8.78 -4.56 3.35
CA PHE A 27 7.96 -5.48 2.56
C PHE A 27 7.61 -4.93 1.17
N ILE A 28 7.30 -3.63 1.05
CA ILE A 28 6.99 -2.96 -0.23
C ILE A 28 8.22 -2.93 -1.16
N ARG A 29 9.40 -2.63 -0.60
CA ARG A 29 10.67 -2.57 -1.36
C ARG A 29 11.32 -3.95 -1.51
N GLY A 30 10.96 -4.89 -0.67
CA GLY A 30 11.53 -6.23 -0.66
C GLY A 30 10.93 -7.13 -1.73
N ASN A 31 11.32 -8.39 -1.69
CA ASN A 31 10.82 -9.40 -2.62
C ASN A 31 9.64 -10.22 -2.06
N VAL A 32 9.20 -9.93 -0.82
CA VAL A 32 8.17 -10.69 -0.10
C VAL A 32 6.87 -10.80 -0.90
N TYR A 33 6.47 -9.74 -1.60
CA TYR A 33 5.24 -9.72 -2.41
C TYR A 33 5.50 -9.77 -3.93
N ARG A 34 6.76 -9.91 -4.37
CA ARG A 34 7.17 -9.82 -5.79
C ARG A 34 6.33 -10.72 -6.69
N ASP A 35 6.29 -12.02 -6.39
CA ASP A 35 5.60 -13.00 -7.25
C ASP A 35 4.09 -12.83 -7.26
N ARG A 36 3.49 -12.45 -6.11
CA ARG A 36 2.05 -12.18 -6.03
C ARG A 36 1.68 -10.95 -6.86
N ILE A 37 2.47 -9.88 -6.76
CA ILE A 37 2.27 -8.66 -7.55
C ILE A 37 2.48 -8.95 -9.04
N ARG A 38 3.50 -9.73 -9.40
CA ARG A 38 3.77 -10.13 -10.79
C ARG A 38 2.56 -10.85 -11.40
N ARG A 39 2.06 -11.90 -10.75
CA ARG A 39 0.91 -12.67 -11.23
C ARG A 39 -0.38 -11.84 -11.31
N LEU A 40 -0.57 -10.91 -10.37
CA LEU A 40 -1.70 -9.97 -10.41
C LEU A 40 -1.63 -9.10 -11.66
N ARG A 41 -0.44 -8.60 -12.02
CA ARG A 41 -0.25 -7.79 -13.24
C ARG A 41 -0.44 -8.62 -14.51
N GLU A 42 0.10 -9.83 -14.57
CA GLU A 42 -0.11 -10.76 -15.69
C GLU A 42 -1.62 -10.99 -15.92
N ALA A 43 -2.40 -11.22 -14.87
CA ALA A 43 -3.86 -11.36 -14.97
C ALA A 43 -4.56 -10.08 -15.46
N MET A 44 -4.08 -8.89 -15.04
CA MET A 44 -4.60 -7.61 -15.54
C MET A 44 -4.28 -7.39 -17.02
N GLU A 45 -3.07 -7.76 -17.47
CA GLU A 45 -2.63 -7.66 -18.87
C GLU A 45 -3.40 -8.64 -19.77
N GLU A 46 -3.75 -9.82 -19.25
CA GLU A 46 -4.63 -10.80 -19.91
C GLU A 46 -6.11 -10.37 -19.97
N GLY A 47 -6.49 -9.30 -19.26
CA GLY A 47 -7.87 -8.83 -19.14
C GLY A 47 -8.75 -9.64 -18.16
N ASP A 48 -8.17 -10.59 -17.41
CA ASP A 48 -8.87 -11.41 -16.42
C ASP A 48 -9.00 -10.65 -15.08
N THR A 49 -9.90 -9.67 -15.07
CA THR A 49 -10.16 -8.79 -13.92
C THR A 49 -10.70 -9.53 -12.70
N VAL A 50 -11.42 -10.65 -12.90
CA VAL A 50 -11.96 -11.48 -11.80
C VAL A 50 -10.83 -12.19 -11.07
N LYS A 51 -9.89 -12.79 -11.80
CA LYS A 51 -8.70 -13.41 -11.23
C LYS A 51 -7.82 -12.37 -10.54
N ALA A 52 -7.61 -11.21 -11.17
CA ALA A 52 -6.84 -10.12 -10.58
C ALA A 52 -7.45 -9.61 -9.26
N ASP A 53 -8.77 -9.43 -9.20
CA ASP A 53 -9.47 -9.01 -7.98
C ASP A 53 -9.36 -10.07 -6.85
N ARG A 54 -9.50 -11.35 -7.19
CA ARG A 54 -9.28 -12.45 -6.24
C ARG A 54 -7.85 -12.44 -5.69
N MET A 55 -6.84 -12.22 -6.55
CA MET A 55 -5.44 -12.11 -6.10
C MET A 55 -5.23 -10.87 -5.22
N LYS A 56 -5.82 -9.72 -5.57
CA LYS A 56 -5.75 -8.48 -4.77
C LYS A 56 -6.28 -8.72 -3.36
N LYS A 57 -7.42 -9.41 -3.23
CA LYS A 57 -8.05 -9.75 -1.94
C LYS A 57 -7.21 -10.72 -1.07
N GLN A 58 -6.25 -11.43 -1.65
CA GLN A 58 -5.33 -12.32 -0.93
C GLN A 58 -4.04 -11.63 -0.46
N LEU A 59 -3.83 -10.37 -0.85
CA LEU A 59 -2.70 -9.59 -0.33
C LEU A 59 -2.91 -9.28 1.16
N PRO A 60 -1.84 -9.21 1.96
CA PRO A 60 -1.94 -8.78 3.35
C PRO A 60 -2.62 -7.42 3.46
N TYR A 61 -3.58 -7.31 4.36
CA TYR A 61 -4.28 -6.07 4.63
C TYR A 61 -3.64 -5.34 5.81
N HIS A 62 -3.49 -4.03 5.67
CA HIS A 62 -2.85 -3.15 6.64
C HIS A 62 -3.66 -1.85 6.78
N THR A 63 -3.68 -1.27 7.97
CA THR A 63 -4.19 0.10 8.19
C THR A 63 -3.09 0.94 8.81
N ILE A 64 -2.76 2.04 8.12
CA ILE A 64 -1.61 2.90 8.43
C ILE A 64 -2.04 4.14 9.21
N THR A 65 -3.27 4.62 9.00
CA THR A 65 -3.81 5.84 9.60
C THR A 65 -4.36 5.65 11.02
N ALA A 66 -4.54 4.40 11.46
CA ALA A 66 -5.05 4.08 12.80
C ALA A 66 -4.65 2.67 13.26
N THR A 67 -4.65 2.46 14.57
CA THR A 67 -4.51 1.16 15.23
C THR A 67 -5.83 0.61 15.74
N TYR A 68 -5.94 -0.72 15.80
CA TYR A 68 -7.13 -1.42 16.32
C TYR A 68 -6.74 -2.57 17.25
N ILE A 69 -7.57 -2.83 18.25
CA ILE A 69 -7.32 -3.85 19.29
C ILE A 69 -7.74 -5.25 18.83
N LYS A 70 -8.95 -5.40 18.26
CA LYS A 70 -9.57 -6.69 17.92
C LYS A 70 -10.00 -6.77 16.47
N GLU A 71 -10.66 -5.75 15.96
CA GLU A 71 -11.19 -5.74 14.59
C GLU A 71 -11.27 -4.32 14.02
N ARG A 72 -11.43 -4.21 12.69
CA ARG A 72 -11.53 -2.92 11.99
C ARG A 72 -12.92 -2.31 12.12
N LEU A 73 -13.34 -2.03 13.35
CA LEU A 73 -14.58 -1.35 13.71
C LEU A 73 -14.31 -0.19 14.67
N ALA A 74 -15.20 0.80 14.69
CA ALA A 74 -15.06 2.00 15.52
C ALA A 74 -14.93 1.69 17.03
N CYS A 75 -15.67 0.69 17.53
CA CYS A 75 -15.60 0.24 18.92
C CYS A 75 -14.26 -0.40 19.31
N SER A 76 -13.45 -0.79 18.33
CA SER A 76 -12.16 -1.45 18.50
C SER A 76 -10.99 -0.55 18.05
N LEU A 77 -11.25 0.72 17.74
CA LEU A 77 -10.24 1.71 17.43
C LEU A 77 -9.39 2.00 18.69
N ASP A 78 -8.08 1.98 18.53
CA ASP A 78 -7.12 2.21 19.62
C ASP A 78 -6.52 3.62 19.55
N THR A 79 -5.91 3.99 18.41
CA THR A 79 -5.26 5.30 18.25
C THR A 79 -5.24 5.72 16.78
N TYR A 80 -5.45 7.00 16.50
CA TYR A 80 -5.16 7.59 15.19
C TYR A 80 -3.66 7.91 15.07
N GLN A 81 -3.08 7.57 13.93
CA GLN A 81 -1.69 7.90 13.63
C GLN A 81 -1.61 9.26 12.95
N ASP A 82 -0.52 9.99 13.20
CA ASP A 82 -0.21 11.28 12.55
C ASP A 82 0.28 11.06 11.09
N ILE A 83 -0.47 10.30 10.28
CA ILE A 83 -0.17 10.02 8.87
C ILE A 83 -1.37 10.39 8.01
N ILE A 84 -1.10 11.13 6.94
CA ILE A 84 -2.06 11.40 5.88
C ILE A 84 -1.72 10.51 4.68
N THR A 85 -2.72 9.79 4.17
CA THR A 85 -2.61 9.01 2.93
C THR A 85 -3.20 9.79 1.77
N LEU A 86 -2.43 9.94 0.69
CA LEU A 86 -2.90 10.54 -0.56
C LEU A 86 -3.25 9.42 -1.54
N ASP A 87 -4.51 9.38 -1.97
CA ASP A 87 -5.00 8.43 -2.97
C ASP A 87 -4.93 9.04 -4.38
N CYS A 88 -4.63 8.22 -5.38
CA CYS A 88 -4.40 8.63 -6.77
C CYS A 88 -5.17 7.79 -7.80
N ASP A 89 -6.13 6.96 -7.36
CA ASP A 89 -6.79 5.97 -8.23
C ASP A 89 -7.44 6.57 -9.49
N ASP A 90 -8.07 7.74 -9.40
CA ASP A 90 -8.75 8.40 -10.53
C ASP A 90 -7.91 9.50 -11.21
N MET A 91 -6.60 9.54 -10.95
CA MET A 91 -5.73 10.56 -11.52
C MET A 91 -5.35 10.22 -12.99
N PRO A 92 -5.56 11.15 -13.96
CA PRO A 92 -5.05 10.97 -15.31
C PRO A 92 -3.55 10.72 -15.31
N VAL A 93 -3.09 9.76 -16.12
CA VAL A 93 -1.69 9.33 -16.17
C VAL A 93 -0.76 10.51 -16.49
N GLU A 94 -1.23 11.46 -17.26
CA GLU A 94 -0.50 12.67 -17.68
C GLU A 94 -0.21 13.60 -16.49
N LYS A 95 -0.97 13.52 -15.40
CA LYS A 95 -0.80 14.34 -14.19
C LYS A 95 0.13 13.71 -13.15
N LEU A 96 0.38 12.40 -13.25
CA LEU A 96 1.25 11.68 -12.32
C LEU A 96 2.67 12.27 -12.20
N PRO A 97 3.33 12.75 -13.28
CA PRO A 97 4.68 13.31 -13.17
C PRO A 97 4.70 14.60 -12.35
N GLU A 98 3.73 15.49 -12.58
CA GLU A 98 3.60 16.74 -11.84
C GLU A 98 3.29 16.46 -10.37
N PHE A 99 2.32 15.58 -10.10
CA PHE A 99 1.97 15.17 -8.74
C PHE A 99 3.19 14.57 -8.02
N ARG A 100 3.93 13.69 -8.68
CA ARG A 100 5.15 13.09 -8.13
C ARG A 100 6.20 14.15 -7.81
N ARG A 101 6.39 15.16 -8.66
CA ARG A 101 7.29 16.29 -8.37
C ARG A 101 6.84 17.02 -7.10
N LEU A 102 5.57 17.40 -7.00
CA LEU A 102 5.02 18.09 -5.83
C LEU A 102 5.21 17.29 -4.53
N VAL A 103 4.98 15.98 -4.56
CA VAL A 103 5.16 15.09 -3.39
C VAL A 103 6.63 14.85 -3.07
N ASN A 104 7.55 14.96 -4.03
CA ASN A 104 8.99 14.83 -3.74
C ASN A 104 9.61 16.15 -3.24
N ASP A 105 9.08 17.29 -3.68
CA ASP A 105 9.57 18.62 -3.30
C ASP A 105 9.05 19.05 -1.91
N CYS A 106 7.94 18.47 -1.45
CA CYS A 106 7.41 18.72 -0.11
C CYS A 106 8.21 17.91 0.95
N PRO A 107 8.77 18.58 1.98
CA PRO A 107 9.62 17.91 2.99
C PRO A 107 8.84 16.97 3.92
N ASP A 108 7.53 17.15 4.01
CA ASP A 108 6.64 16.38 4.90
C ASP A 108 6.08 15.11 4.23
N THR A 109 6.30 14.95 2.93
CA THR A 109 5.84 13.80 2.16
C THR A 109 6.97 12.81 1.92
N ARG A 110 6.61 11.53 1.85
CA ARG A 110 7.55 10.45 1.52
C ARG A 110 6.98 9.56 0.43
N THR A 111 7.61 9.60 -0.74
CA THR A 111 7.36 8.62 -1.80
C THR A 111 8.12 7.33 -1.52
N ILE A 112 7.46 6.20 -1.75
CA ILE A 112 8.07 4.88 -1.62
C ILE A 112 8.06 4.25 -3.01
N PRO A 113 9.21 4.24 -3.71
CA PRO A 113 9.27 3.60 -5.01
C PRO A 113 9.10 2.09 -4.82
N SER A 114 8.18 1.48 -5.56
CA SER A 114 8.16 0.02 -5.72
C SER A 114 9.30 -0.37 -6.67
N PRO A 115 10.22 -1.27 -6.28
CA PRO A 115 11.31 -1.70 -7.14
C PRO A 115 10.85 -2.60 -8.29
N HIS A 116 9.58 -3.01 -8.30
CA HIS A 116 8.98 -3.82 -9.34
C HIS A 116 8.38 -2.94 -10.44
N VAL A 117 9.09 -1.90 -10.88
CA VAL A 117 8.71 -1.15 -12.09
C VAL A 117 8.96 -2.05 -13.30
N CYS A 118 8.01 -2.13 -14.23
CA CYS A 118 8.19 -2.86 -15.47
C CYS A 118 9.37 -2.26 -16.25
N PRO A 119 10.39 -3.04 -16.66
CA PRO A 119 11.38 -2.57 -17.62
C PRO A 119 10.65 -2.34 -18.95
N GLY A 120 10.36 -1.08 -19.28
CA GLY A 120 9.65 -0.71 -20.51
C GLY A 120 8.52 0.31 -20.32
N LYS A 121 8.06 0.58 -19.10
CA LYS A 121 7.32 1.81 -18.81
C LYS A 121 8.33 2.81 -18.27
N GLN A 122 8.71 3.74 -19.15
CA GLN A 122 9.57 4.87 -18.82
C GLN A 122 9.15 5.50 -17.51
N GLN A 123 10.14 6.03 -16.78
CA GLN A 123 9.90 7.00 -15.74
C GLN A 123 9.02 8.11 -16.33
N ILE A 124 7.74 8.07 -16.00
CA ILE A 124 6.84 9.21 -16.08
C ILE A 124 6.40 9.47 -14.64
#